data_AF-A0A4Y2W6F6-F1
#
_entry.id   AF-A0A4Y2W6F6-F1
#
_cell.length_a   1.000
_cell.length_b   1.000
_cell.length_c   1.000
_cell.angle_alpha   90.00
_cell.angle_beta   90.00
_cell.angle_gamma   90.00
#
_symmetry.space_group_name_H-M   'P 1'
#
loop_
_entity.id
_entity.type
_entity.pdbx_description
1 polymer ?
#
loop_
_entity_poly.entity_id
_entity_poly.type
_entity_poly.pdbx_seq_one_letter_code
_entity_poly.pdbx_strand_id
1 'polypeptide(L)'
;GYVAFSSKGDRIAWTQVEQMIDGNYTLLGYYDTQTDNLTWLKKEKWTDGKPPPDRTIIKKVLRTVTLSLFISMTAVSGLGILWALGLLIFNTIFRHSRYIALSHPMCNNIMLVGIICCLLCACLLGLDGQFVGEASFNHLCQVRTTSQFFFTISAPGQ
;
A
#
# COMPACT_ATOMS: atom_id res chain seq x y z
N GLY A 1 42.43 -30.20 38.06
CA GLY A 1 41.92 -28.86 37.72
C GLY A 1 41.38 -28.19 38.97
N TYR A 2 41.24 -26.86 38.94
CA TYR A 2 40.63 -26.10 40.04
C TYR A 2 39.17 -26.53 40.23
N VAL A 3 38.76 -26.79 41.47
CA VAL A 3 37.40 -27.19 41.83
C VAL A 3 36.90 -26.20 42.87
N ALA A 4 35.78 -25.55 42.57
CA ALA A 4 35.09 -24.65 43.48
C ALA A 4 33.61 -25.01 43.54
N PHE A 5 32.96 -24.70 44.66
CA PHE A 5 31.53 -24.93 44.87
C PHE A 5 30.82 -23.61 45.13
N SER A 6 29.58 -23.49 44.65
CA SER A 6 28.70 -22.36 44.95
C SER A 6 28.24 -22.40 46.40
N SER A 7 27.66 -21.30 46.90
CA SER A 7 27.03 -21.26 48.22
C SER A 7 25.87 -22.24 48.40
N LYS A 8 25.35 -22.79 47.30
CA LYS A 8 24.31 -23.82 47.27
C LYS A 8 24.87 -25.25 47.16
N GLY A 9 26.20 -25.40 47.03
CA GLY A 9 26.88 -26.69 46.91
C GLY A 9 27.07 -27.18 45.47
N ASP A 10 26.74 -26.38 44.45
CA ASP A 10 26.93 -26.77 43.04
C ASP A 10 28.39 -26.64 42.62
N ARG A 11 28.92 -27.60 41.86
CA ARG A 11 30.27 -27.51 41.31
C ARG A 11 30.34 -26.41 40.25
N ILE A 12 31.27 -25.49 40.40
CA ILE A 12 31.50 -24.43 39.44
C ILE A 12 32.49 -24.92 38.37
N ALA A 13 32.05 -24.89 37.11
CA ALA A 13 32.84 -25.25 35.94
C ALA A 13 32.45 -24.33 34.77
N TRP A 14 33.35 -24.22 33.79
CA TRP A 14 33.04 -23.51 32.55
C TRP A 14 32.01 -24.29 31.75
N THR A 15 31.03 -23.57 31.20
CA THR A 15 30.02 -24.13 30.30
C THR A 15 30.56 -24.10 28.87
N GLN A 16 30.55 -25.24 28.20
CA GLN A 16 30.97 -25.37 26.80
C GLN A 16 29.76 -25.17 25.88
N VAL A 17 29.92 -24.35 24.84
CA VAL A 17 28.90 -24.13 23.80
C VAL A 17 29.40 -24.72 22.49
N GLU A 18 28.62 -25.62 21.89
CA GLU A 18 28.94 -26.31 20.63
C GLU A 18 27.79 -26.18 19.64
N GLN A 19 28.12 -26.22 18.34
CA GLN A 19 27.16 -26.31 17.26
C GLN A 19 27.47 -27.52 16.38
N MET A 20 26.43 -28.28 16.02
CA MET A 20 26.53 -29.32 15.01
C MET A 20 26.59 -28.67 13.62
N ILE A 21 27.74 -28.82 12.96
CA ILE A 21 28.00 -28.30 11.61
C ILE A 21 28.45 -29.47 10.75
N ASP A 22 27.75 -29.71 9.64
CA ASP A 22 28.09 -30.73 8.64
C ASP A 22 28.35 -32.13 9.27
N GLY A 23 27.57 -32.49 10.31
CA GLY A 23 27.66 -33.77 11.01
C GLY A 23 28.72 -33.87 12.11
N ASN A 24 29.48 -32.80 12.37
CA ASN A 24 30.47 -32.74 13.45
C ASN A 24 30.11 -31.68 14.50
N TYR A 25 30.38 -31.96 15.78
CA TYR A 25 30.26 -30.96 16.84
C TYR A 25 31.47 -30.05 16.84
N THR A 26 31.22 -28.76 16.66
CA THR A 26 32.24 -27.72 16.64
C THR A 26 32.10 -26.82 17.85
N LEU A 27 33.20 -26.65 18.59
CA LEU A 27 33.27 -25.74 19.73
C LEU A 27 33.11 -24.28 19.28
N LEU A 28 32.12 -23.59 19.84
CA LEU A 28 31.86 -22.17 19.59
C LEU A 28 32.40 -21.27 20.71
N GLY A 29 32.48 -21.75 21.95
CA GLY A 29 32.97 -20.93 23.04
C GLY A 29 32.84 -21.56 24.43
N TYR A 30 33.35 -20.84 25.43
CA TYR A 30 33.19 -21.17 26.84
C TYR A 30 32.58 -19.99 27.58
N TYR A 31 31.68 -20.31 28.50
CA TYR A 31 31.06 -19.34 29.40
C TYR A 31 31.49 -19.63 30.84
N ASP A 32 32.12 -18.64 31.47
CA ASP A 32 32.48 -18.67 32.88
C ASP A 32 31.42 -17.94 33.71
N THR A 33 30.71 -18.70 34.54
CA THR A 33 29.64 -18.20 35.41
C THR A 33 30.17 -17.35 36.57
N GLN A 34 31.44 -17.46 36.96
CA GLN A 34 31.99 -16.67 38.08
C GLN A 34 32.35 -15.25 37.65
N THR A 35 32.91 -15.13 36.45
CA THR A 35 33.42 -13.86 35.91
C THR A 35 32.46 -13.22 34.92
N ASP A 36 31.32 -13.87 34.64
CA ASP A 36 30.35 -13.47 33.61
C ASP A 36 31.03 -13.26 32.25
N ASN A 37 31.98 -14.15 31.92
CA ASN A 37 32.83 -14.00 30.75
C ASN A 37 32.49 -15.03 29.69
N LEU A 38 32.09 -14.54 28.52
CA LEU A 38 31.83 -15.33 27.32
C LEU A 38 33.02 -15.24 26.36
N THR A 39 33.76 -16.34 26.25
CA THR A 39 34.80 -16.49 25.22
C THR A 39 34.17 -17.07 23.95
N TRP A 40 34.02 -16.24 22.91
CA TRP A 40 33.36 -16.64 21.66
C TRP A 40 34.35 -16.77 20.50
N LEU A 41 34.40 -17.93 19.86
CA LEU A 41 35.34 -18.25 18.78
C LEU A 41 34.86 -17.83 17.39
N LYS A 42 33.62 -17.32 17.25
CA LYS A 42 33.03 -16.85 15.99
C LYS A 42 33.04 -17.91 14.87
N LYS A 43 32.81 -19.17 15.24
CA LYS A 43 32.79 -20.34 14.33
C LYS A 43 31.38 -20.79 13.97
N GLU A 44 30.37 -20.04 14.37
CA GLU A 44 28.98 -20.36 14.11
C GLU A 44 28.66 -20.34 12.61
N LYS A 45 27.88 -21.31 12.16
CA LYS A 45 27.42 -21.40 10.78
C LYS A 45 25.90 -21.38 10.78
N TRP A 46 25.34 -20.32 10.20
CA TRP A 46 23.92 -20.18 9.94
C TRP A 46 23.69 -20.20 8.43
N THR A 47 22.53 -20.69 7.97
CA THR A 47 22.21 -20.79 6.54
C THR A 47 22.37 -19.46 5.80
N ASP A 48 21.98 -18.35 6.44
CA ASP A 48 22.06 -16.98 5.88
C ASP A 48 23.17 -16.13 6.56
N GLY A 49 24.13 -16.77 7.24
CA GLY A 49 25.22 -16.08 7.95
C GLY A 49 24.81 -15.28 9.19
N LYS A 50 23.52 -15.30 9.56
CA LYS A 50 22.97 -14.67 10.76
C LYS A 50 22.01 -15.61 11.48
N PRO A 51 21.90 -15.52 12.82
CA PRO A 51 20.91 -16.30 13.55
C PRO A 51 19.49 -15.94 13.07
N PRO A 52 18.60 -16.93 12.95
CA PRO A 52 17.22 -16.68 12.57
C PRO A 52 16.52 -15.82 13.65
N PRO A 53 15.66 -14.88 13.24
CA PRO A 53 14.91 -14.07 14.20
C PRO A 53 13.89 -14.93 14.97
N ASP A 54 13.69 -14.61 16.24
CA ASP A 54 12.72 -15.27 17.14
C ASP A 54 11.25 -15.15 16.64
N ARG A 55 10.95 -14.09 15.88
CA ARG A 55 9.61 -13.87 15.31
C ARG A 55 9.65 -13.37 13.88
N THR A 56 8.54 -13.58 13.17
CA THR A 56 8.31 -12.98 11.86
C THR A 56 8.17 -11.45 11.97
N ILE A 57 8.85 -10.74 11.07
CA ILE A 57 8.78 -9.27 10.99
C ILE A 57 7.68 -8.91 9.99
N ILE A 58 6.58 -8.33 10.48
CA ILE A 58 5.47 -7.88 9.64
C ILE A 58 5.87 -6.59 8.94
N LYS A 59 6.04 -6.64 7.62
CA LYS A 59 6.24 -5.46 6.77
C LYS A 59 4.93 -5.09 6.09
N LYS A 60 4.37 -3.93 6.45
CA LYS A 60 3.22 -3.37 5.74
C LYS A 60 3.69 -2.85 4.39
N VAL A 61 3.12 -3.37 3.30
CA VAL A 61 3.40 -2.92 1.93
C VAL A 61 2.11 -2.40 1.34
N LEU A 62 2.14 -1.18 0.80
CA LEU A 62 0.99 -0.62 0.08
C LEU A 62 0.81 -1.39 -1.22
N ARG A 63 -0.36 -2.01 -1.41
CA ARG A 63 -0.76 -2.64 -2.68
C ARG A 63 -1.40 -1.56 -3.53
N THR A 64 -0.79 -1.28 -4.67
CA THR A 64 -1.18 -0.15 -5.51
C THR A 64 -1.67 -0.60 -6.87
N VAL A 65 -2.49 0.23 -7.52
CA VAL A 65 -2.93 -0.03 -8.90
C VAL A 65 -1.71 -0.03 -9.83
N THR A 66 -1.71 -0.89 -10.85
CA THR A 66 -0.63 -0.91 -11.83
C THR A 66 -0.64 0.38 -12.66
N LEU A 67 0.54 0.97 -12.86
CA LEU A 67 0.68 2.23 -13.58
C LEU A 67 0.07 2.16 -14.99
N SER A 68 0.20 1.02 -15.67
CA SER A 68 -0.36 0.80 -17.01
C SER A 68 -1.89 0.91 -17.04
N LEU A 69 -2.58 0.36 -16.03
CA LEU A 69 -4.04 0.49 -15.91
C LEU A 69 -4.44 1.91 -15.56
N PHE A 70 -3.67 2.58 -14.70
CA PHE A 70 -3.94 3.97 -14.34
C PHE A 70 -3.85 4.90 -15.56
N ILE A 71 -2.80 4.77 -16.38
CA ILE A 71 -2.59 5.59 -17.58
C ILE A 71 -3.71 5.34 -18.60
N SER A 72 -4.06 4.08 -18.86
CA SER A 72 -5.09 3.75 -19.86
C SER A 72 -6.48 4.27 -19.45
N MET A 73 -6.88 4.06 -18.20
CA MET A 73 -8.17 4.55 -17.67
C MET A 73 -8.24 6.08 -17.65
N THR A 74 -7.14 6.75 -17.29
CA THR A 74 -7.07 8.22 -17.29
C THR A 74 -7.14 8.78 -18.71
N ALA A 75 -6.46 8.15 -19.68
CA ALA A 75 -6.50 8.58 -21.07
C ALA A 75 -7.93 8.47 -21.67
N VAL A 76 -8.60 7.33 -21.45
CA VAL A 76 -9.98 7.12 -21.91
C VAL A 76 -10.94 8.13 -21.25
N SER A 77 -10.79 8.34 -19.95
CA SER A 77 -11.62 9.30 -19.20
C SER A 77 -11.40 10.74 -19.69
N GLY A 78 -10.14 11.13 -19.95
CA GLY A 78 -9.80 12.44 -20.51
C GLY A 78 -10.42 12.66 -21.90
N LEU A 79 -10.39 11.65 -22.77
CA LEU A 79 -11.02 11.73 -24.09
C LEU A 79 -12.54 11.91 -23.98
N GLY A 80 -13.19 11.19 -23.06
CA GLY A 80 -14.61 11.33 -22.78
C GLY A 80 -15.00 12.72 -22.26
N ILE A 81 -14.19 13.32 -21.40
CA ILE A 81 -14.41 14.69 -20.89
C ILE A 81 -14.33 15.71 -22.04
N LEU A 82 -13.32 15.60 -22.91
CA LEU A 82 -13.18 16.48 -24.07
C LEU A 82 -14.39 16.41 -25.01
N TRP A 83 -14.89 15.20 -25.28
CA TRP A 83 -16.11 15.02 -26.06
C TRP A 83 -17.35 15.57 -25.37
N ALA A 84 -17.53 15.33 -24.07
CA ALA A 84 -18.68 15.85 -23.32
C ALA A 84 -18.70 17.39 -23.30
N LEU A 85 -17.54 18.03 -23.14
CA LEU A 85 -17.40 19.49 -23.24
C LEU A 85 -17.75 20.00 -24.64
N GLY A 86 -17.29 19.32 -25.69
CA GLY A 86 -17.66 19.65 -27.08
C GLY A 86 -19.16 19.59 -27.33
N LEU A 87 -19.83 18.54 -26.83
CA LEU A 87 -21.28 18.39 -26.92
C LEU A 87 -22.02 19.45 -26.10
N LEU A 88 -21.50 19.85 -24.95
CA LEU A 88 -22.08 20.89 -24.11
C LEU A 88 -21.98 22.27 -24.78
N ILE A 89 -20.83 22.59 -25.38
CA ILE A 89 -20.64 23.82 -26.17
C ILE A 89 -21.59 23.82 -27.38
N PHE A 90 -21.66 22.70 -28.11
CA PHE A 90 -22.57 22.55 -29.23
C PHE A 90 -24.03 22.73 -28.81
N ASN A 91 -24.45 22.11 -27.70
CA ASN A 91 -25.81 22.24 -27.18
C ASN A 91 -26.13 23.69 -26.79
N THR A 92 -25.15 24.43 -26.26
CA THR A 92 -25.30 25.83 -25.87
C THR A 92 -25.42 26.76 -27.08
N ILE A 93 -24.57 26.58 -28.11
CA ILE A 93 -24.56 27.43 -29.31
C ILE A 93 -25.84 27.23 -30.13
N PHE A 94 -26.26 25.99 -30.35
CA PHE A 94 -27.44 25.68 -31.16
C PHE A 94 -28.73 25.58 -30.34
N ARG A 95 -28.77 26.16 -29.13
CA ARG A 95 -29.93 26.13 -28.23
C ARG A 95 -31.23 26.65 -28.86
N HIS A 96 -31.14 27.58 -29.81
CA HIS A 96 -32.29 28.17 -30.50
C HIS A 96 -32.75 27.35 -31.74
N SER A 97 -32.02 26.32 -32.15
CA SER A 97 -32.47 25.45 -33.24
C SER A 97 -33.68 24.64 -32.80
N ARG A 98 -34.75 24.65 -33.61
CA ARG A 98 -36.03 23.98 -33.33
C ARG A 98 -35.87 22.51 -32.90
N TYR A 99 -34.90 21.80 -33.47
CA TYR A 99 -34.59 20.41 -33.15
C TYR A 99 -33.99 20.20 -31.74
N ILE A 100 -33.16 21.14 -31.27
CA ILE A 100 -32.48 21.05 -29.96
C ILE A 100 -33.37 21.63 -28.85
N ALA A 101 -34.23 22.59 -29.18
CA ALA A 101 -35.24 23.09 -28.25
C ALA A 101 -36.28 22.01 -27.88
N LEU A 102 -36.62 21.12 -28.83
CA LEU A 102 -37.59 20.03 -28.61
C LEU A 102 -37.01 18.87 -27.76
N SER A 103 -35.68 18.75 -27.68
CA SER A 103 -34.99 17.66 -26.97
C SER A 103 -34.72 17.95 -25.48
N HIS A 104 -35.41 18.92 -24.87
CA HIS A 104 -35.25 19.30 -23.47
C HIS A 104 -33.78 19.64 -23.12
N PRO A 105 -33.24 20.77 -23.63
CA PRO A 105 -31.82 21.10 -23.54
C PRO A 105 -31.30 21.21 -22.10
N MET A 106 -32.16 21.53 -21.13
CA MET A 106 -31.79 21.55 -19.72
C MET A 106 -31.44 20.16 -19.18
N CYS A 107 -32.23 19.13 -19.52
CA CYS A 107 -31.94 17.75 -19.11
C CYS A 107 -30.68 17.22 -19.78
N ASN A 108 -30.47 17.53 -21.06
CA ASN A 108 -29.27 17.12 -21.79
C ASN A 108 -28.00 17.77 -21.23
N ASN A 109 -28.06 19.05 -20.85
CA ASN A 109 -26.93 19.74 -20.22
C ASN A 109 -26.64 19.20 -18.82
N ILE A 110 -27.67 18.88 -18.01
CA ILE A 110 -27.49 18.23 -16.70
C ILE A 110 -26.84 16.86 -16.86
N MET A 111 -27.28 16.06 -17.84
CA MET A 111 -26.69 14.74 -18.14
C MET A 111 -25.21 14.86 -18.56
N LEU A 112 -24.87 15.82 -19.43
CA LEU A 112 -23.50 16.06 -19.87
C LEU A 112 -22.58 16.51 -18.71
N VAL A 113 -23.06 17.41 -17.85
CA VAL A 113 -22.35 17.81 -16.62
C VAL A 113 -22.14 16.60 -15.70
N GLY A 114 -23.15 15.77 -15.56
CA GLY A 114 -23.09 14.50 -14.86
C GLY A 114 -21.97 13.59 -15.35
N ILE A 115 -21.93 13.35 -16.66
CA ILE A 115 -20.90 12.52 -17.30
C ILE A 115 -19.49 13.09 -17.05
N ILE A 116 -19.31 14.41 -17.16
CA ILE A 116 -18.02 15.06 -16.86
C ILE A 116 -17.62 14.80 -15.41
N CYS A 117 -18.53 15.01 -14.45
CA CYS A 117 -18.27 14.73 -13.04
C CYS A 117 -17.88 13.25 -12.81
N CYS A 118 -18.60 12.30 -13.41
CA CYS A 118 -18.32 10.87 -13.29
C CYS A 118 -16.95 10.48 -13.84
N LEU A 119 -16.55 11.02 -15.00
CA LEU A 119 -15.24 10.77 -15.59
C LEU A 119 -14.11 11.38 -14.75
N LEU A 120 -14.33 12.55 -14.14
CA LEU A 120 -13.39 13.12 -13.17
C LEU A 120 -13.25 12.24 -11.93
N CYS A 121 -14.33 11.62 -11.46
CA CYS A 121 -14.27 10.64 -10.35
C CYS A 121 -13.39 9.44 -10.71
N ALA A 122 -13.53 8.91 -11.93
CA ALA A 122 -12.76 7.77 -12.39
C ALA A 122 -11.25 8.07 -12.38
N CYS A 123 -10.85 9.28 -12.78
CA CYS A 123 -9.46 9.75 -12.66
C CYS A 123 -9.02 9.84 -11.18
N LEU A 124 -9.84 10.40 -10.30
CA LEU A 124 -9.54 10.53 -8.87
C LEU A 124 -9.45 9.19 -8.15
N LEU A 125 -10.20 8.17 -8.58
CA LEU A 125 -10.13 6.80 -8.06
C LEU A 125 -8.81 6.11 -8.40
N GLY A 126 -8.19 6.49 -9.53
CA GLY A 126 -6.89 5.99 -9.92
C GLY A 126 -5.71 6.57 -9.13
N LEU A 127 -5.90 7.70 -8.44
CA LEU A 127 -4.86 8.31 -7.59
C LEU A 127 -4.71 7.53 -6.27
N ASP A 128 -3.71 6.67 -6.21
CA ASP A 128 -3.41 5.88 -5.01
C ASP A 128 -2.34 6.57 -4.13
N GLY A 129 -2.07 6.00 -2.95
CA GLY A 129 -1.04 6.45 -2.00
C GLY A 129 0.40 6.44 -2.55
N GLN A 130 0.61 6.02 -3.80
CA GLN A 130 1.88 6.23 -4.52
C GLN A 130 2.11 7.70 -4.89
N PHE A 131 1.03 8.43 -5.18
CA PHE A 131 1.08 9.81 -5.68
C PHE A 131 0.62 10.82 -4.63
N VAL A 132 -0.14 10.38 -3.63
CA VAL A 132 -0.81 11.24 -2.66
C VAL A 132 -0.32 10.87 -1.26
N GLY A 133 0.18 11.86 -0.51
CA GLY A 133 0.58 11.69 0.88
C GLY A 133 -0.61 11.45 1.82
N GLU A 134 -0.34 10.91 3.01
CA GLU A 134 -1.37 10.47 3.97
C GLU A 134 -2.41 11.55 4.32
N ALA A 135 -1.98 12.82 4.47
CA ALA A 135 -2.88 13.93 4.78
C ALA A 135 -3.87 14.23 3.64
N SER A 136 -3.38 14.20 2.40
CA SER A 136 -4.19 14.45 1.21
C SER A 136 -5.07 13.26 0.85
N PHE A 137 -4.75 12.06 1.32
CA PHE A 137 -5.54 10.85 1.09
C PHE A 137 -6.93 10.93 1.74
N ASN A 138 -7.04 11.54 2.93
CA ASN A 138 -8.33 11.77 3.59
C ASN A 138 -9.24 12.68 2.77
N HIS A 139 -8.68 13.77 2.23
CA HIS A 139 -9.40 14.68 1.34
C HIS A 139 -9.80 13.99 0.04
N LEU A 140 -8.91 13.19 -0.54
CA LEU A 140 -9.20 12.41 -1.75
C LEU A 140 -10.37 11.44 -1.51
N CYS A 141 -10.39 10.76 -0.36
CA CYS A 141 -11.47 9.86 0.03
C CYS A 141 -12.80 10.60 0.17
N GLN A 142 -12.80 11.77 0.81
CA GLN A 142 -13.99 12.61 0.97
C GLN A 142 -14.53 13.10 -0.38
N VAL A 143 -13.64 13.52 -1.30
CA VAL A 143 -14.03 13.94 -2.65
C VAL A 143 -14.64 12.78 -3.42
N ARG A 144 -14.06 11.58 -3.36
CA ARG A 144 -14.59 10.37 -4.02
C ARG A 144 -16.00 10.02 -3.53
N THR A 145 -16.28 10.13 -2.23
CA THR A 145 -17.61 9.83 -1.69
C THR A 145 -18.62 10.89 -2.11
N THR A 146 -18.23 12.16 -2.06
CA THR A 146 -19.14 13.28 -2.42
C THR A 146 -19.46 13.26 -3.91
N SER A 147 -18.50 12.86 -4.74
CA SER A 147 -18.66 12.86 -6.19
C SER A 147 -19.61 11.76 -6.70
N GLN A 148 -19.83 10.68 -5.92
CA GLN A 148 -20.86 9.67 -6.20
C GLN A 148 -22.29 10.23 -6.09
N PHE A 149 -22.54 11.26 -5.27
CA PHE A 149 -23.86 11.91 -5.22
C PHE A 149 -24.25 12.57 -6.55
N PHE A 150 -23.28 13.06 -7.32
CA PHE A 150 -23.55 13.64 -8.66
C PHE A 150 -23.99 12.58 -9.68
N PHE A 151 -23.57 11.31 -9.51
CA PHE A 151 -24.06 10.21 -10.32
C PHE A 151 -25.56 10.01 -10.13
N THR A 152 -26.05 10.08 -8.89
CA THR A 152 -27.48 9.95 -8.54
C THR A 152 -28.32 11.09 -9.13
N ILE A 153 -27.78 12.31 -9.17
CA ILE A 153 -28.48 13.48 -9.75
C ILE A 153 -28.60 13.36 -11.28
N SER A 154 -27.65 12.67 -11.93
CA SER A 154 -27.59 12.51 -13.39
C SER A 154 -28.50 11.40 -13.90
N ALA A 155 -28.94 10.49 -13.03
CA ALA A 155 -29.90 9.43 -13.32
C ALA A 155 -31.10 9.50 -12.34
N PRO A 156 -31.96 10.53 -12.42
CA PRO A 156 -33.17 10.60 -11.63
C PRO A 156 -34.22 9.65 -12.27
N GLY A 157 -34.14 8.36 -11.93
CA GLY A 157 -35.17 7.37 -12.28
C GLY A 157 -34.64 6.08 -12.91
N GLN A 158 -34.47 5.06 -12.06
CA GLN A 158 -35.34 3.89 -12.17
C GLN A 158 -36.44 4.03 -11.12
#